data_AF-A0A1G6LGX4-F1
#
_entry.id   AF-A0A1G6LGX4-F1
#
_cell.length_a   1.000
_cell.length_b   1.000
_cell.length_c   1.000
_cell.angle_alpha   90.00
_cell.angle_beta   90.00
_cell.angle_gamma   90.00
#
_symmetry.space_group_name_H-M   'P 1'
#
loop_
_entity.id
_entity.type
_entity.pdbx_description
1 polymer ?
#
loop_
_entity_poly.entity_id
_entity_poly.type
_entity_poly.pdbx_seq_one_letter_code
_entity_poly.pdbx_strand_id
1 'polypeptide(L)'
;MRAFTDNGRELIAEFAFEREGDQLALVLESAGGKVKGSPHPRNKDYVETLRLLISRLARLRAVITSAVVDSRQVHRAGLSESERALITEPIQLTPTTDAEDVRKQLTSPQSRVGRSAGATGDSNNRKRIRIRLQVPGYGAHEAAELAAAVVSPRVGPDARDVLAALEVANGGAAIGGNDLMLKVDGTLVLIAPEDSAVAEPVLVAAVQAGIDRLWQRGSVSLSELGDDGELVGRVLAQLPDAALVGDPPTFVLGRATDEDRSKDKTYGVLDRATEVKYRVEQADLRARLVGAKKVAACALCGDEFPVRFLVAAHIKQRSVCDDDERRDLTNVAMLACSFGCDALFERGVVTVRADGGIRVSESGVGGSRFGDHLALLSGKRCGAHRAETERYFAWHRERWSGRS
;
A
#
# COMPACT_ATOMS: atom_id res chain seq x y z
N MET A 1 -6.42 -22.61 -9.76
CA MET A 1 -5.11 -21.93 -9.58
C MET A 1 -4.62 -22.09 -8.14
N ARG A 2 -3.45 -21.57 -7.80
CA ARG A 2 -2.87 -21.57 -6.45
C ARG A 2 -2.39 -20.17 -6.07
N ALA A 3 -2.31 -19.90 -4.77
CA ALA A 3 -1.89 -18.61 -4.24
C ALA A 3 -0.42 -18.67 -3.80
N PHE A 4 0.19 -17.50 -3.73
CA PHE A 4 1.53 -17.31 -3.15
C PHE A 4 1.41 -16.46 -1.90
N THR A 5 2.15 -16.81 -0.84
CA THR A 5 2.28 -15.94 0.33
C THR A 5 2.96 -14.62 -0.03
N ASP A 6 2.94 -13.65 0.87
CA ASP A 6 3.57 -12.35 0.65
C ASP A 6 5.10 -12.45 0.45
N ASN A 7 5.73 -13.54 0.93
CA ASN A 7 7.14 -13.85 0.70
C ASN A 7 7.36 -14.73 -0.56
N GLY A 8 6.36 -14.89 -1.43
CA GLY A 8 6.48 -15.64 -2.68
C GLY A 8 6.43 -17.17 -2.54
N ARG A 9 6.10 -17.73 -1.38
CA ARG A 9 5.95 -19.18 -1.21
C ARG A 9 4.63 -19.64 -1.81
N GLU A 10 4.66 -20.60 -2.74
CA GLU A 10 3.45 -21.23 -3.26
C GLU A 10 2.70 -22.00 -2.15
N LEU A 11 1.39 -21.80 -2.06
CA LEU A 11 0.50 -22.56 -1.20
C LEU A 11 -0.13 -23.70 -1.98
N ILE A 12 0.05 -24.93 -1.50
CA ILE A 12 -0.56 -26.12 -2.06
C ILE A 12 -2.01 -26.20 -1.57
N ALA A 13 -2.88 -25.39 -2.17
CA ALA A 13 -4.33 -25.52 -2.13
C ALA A 13 -4.96 -24.88 -3.37
N GLU A 14 -5.77 -25.65 -4.08
CA GLU A 14 -6.39 -25.19 -5.32
C GLU A 14 -7.68 -24.41 -5.08
N PHE A 15 -7.84 -23.28 -5.77
CA PHE A 15 -9.06 -22.50 -5.78
C PHE A 15 -9.33 -21.90 -7.17
N ALA A 16 -10.52 -21.35 -7.35
CA ALA A 16 -10.91 -20.58 -8.53
C ALA A 16 -11.88 -19.45 -8.14
N PHE A 17 -11.84 -18.35 -8.88
CA PHE A 17 -12.94 -17.40 -8.92
C PHE A 17 -13.75 -17.66 -10.18
N GLU A 18 -15.06 -17.77 -10.02
CA GLU A 18 -15.99 -18.14 -11.08
C GLU A 18 -17.17 -17.16 -11.09
N ARG A 19 -17.76 -16.98 -12.27
CA ARG A 19 -19.06 -16.33 -12.41
C ARG A 19 -20.16 -17.30 -12.00
N GLU A 20 -21.05 -16.86 -11.12
CA GLU A 20 -22.27 -17.59 -10.74
C GLU A 20 -23.48 -16.66 -10.92
N GLY A 21 -24.11 -16.73 -12.09
CA GLY A 21 -25.17 -15.79 -12.46
C GLY A 21 -24.65 -14.35 -12.55
N ASP A 22 -25.14 -13.51 -11.66
CA ASP A 22 -24.76 -12.10 -11.46
C ASP A 22 -23.79 -11.90 -10.28
N GLN A 23 -23.30 -12.99 -9.66
CA GLN A 23 -22.39 -12.95 -8.52
C GLN A 23 -21.00 -13.52 -8.86
N LEU A 24 -20.03 -13.13 -8.04
CA LEU A 24 -18.70 -13.74 -8.01
C LEU A 24 -18.70 -14.86 -6.97
N ALA A 25 -18.05 -15.97 -7.30
CA ALA A 25 -17.89 -17.09 -6.38
C ALA A 25 -16.43 -17.52 -6.26
N LEU A 26 -15.91 -17.55 -5.04
CA LEU A 26 -14.66 -18.23 -4.70
C LEU A 26 -14.94 -19.70 -4.39
N VAL A 27 -14.35 -20.59 -5.17
CA VAL A 27 -14.37 -22.04 -4.94
C VAL A 27 -13.02 -22.46 -4.39
N LEU A 28 -12.99 -23.05 -3.19
CA LEU A 28 -11.78 -23.62 -2.60
C LEU A 28 -11.90 -25.15 -2.55
N GLU A 29 -10.96 -25.85 -3.17
CA GLU A 29 -10.98 -27.31 -3.29
C GLU A 29 -10.68 -28.01 -1.96
N SER A 30 -11.37 -29.14 -1.73
CA SER A 30 -11.22 -29.94 -0.52
C SER A 30 -9.77 -30.38 -0.26
N ALA A 31 -9.42 -30.52 1.02
CA ALA A 31 -8.13 -31.04 1.47
C ALA A 31 -8.24 -32.38 2.18
N GLY A 32 -7.17 -33.16 2.13
CA GLY A 32 -7.08 -34.50 2.73
C GLY A 32 -6.91 -35.62 1.71
N GLY A 33 -6.88 -36.86 2.22
CA GLY A 33 -6.65 -38.07 1.42
C GLY A 33 -5.17 -38.32 1.10
N LYS A 34 -4.84 -39.57 0.76
CA LYS A 34 -3.49 -39.95 0.31
C LYS A 34 -3.30 -39.55 -1.15
N VAL A 35 -2.16 -38.92 -1.45
CA VAL A 35 -1.73 -38.62 -2.82
C VAL A 35 -0.57 -39.54 -3.17
N LYS A 36 -0.65 -40.23 -4.31
CA LYS A 36 0.39 -41.17 -4.76
C LYS A 36 1.71 -40.40 -4.96
N GLY A 37 2.77 -40.86 -4.30
CA GLY A 37 4.10 -40.25 -4.41
C GLY A 37 4.32 -38.96 -3.62
N SER A 38 3.40 -38.57 -2.73
CA SER A 38 3.54 -37.40 -1.86
C SER A 38 3.44 -37.81 -0.39
N PRO A 39 4.35 -37.33 0.49
CA PRO A 39 4.21 -37.52 1.94
C PRO A 39 3.10 -36.64 2.54
N HIS A 40 2.56 -35.70 1.78
CA HIS A 40 1.53 -34.76 2.21
C HIS A 40 0.17 -35.05 1.58
N PRO A 41 -0.94 -34.76 2.28
CA PRO A 41 -2.28 -34.86 1.73
C PRO A 41 -2.52 -33.83 0.62
N ARG A 42 -3.54 -34.06 -0.20
CA ARG A 42 -3.99 -33.08 -1.20
C ARG A 42 -4.41 -31.78 -0.50
N ASN A 43 -4.08 -30.65 -1.12
CA ASN A 43 -4.39 -29.31 -0.63
C ASN A 43 -3.97 -29.08 0.83
N LYS A 44 -2.73 -29.50 1.19
CA LYS A 44 -2.22 -29.43 2.57
C LYS A 44 -2.29 -28.02 3.18
N ASP A 45 -2.22 -26.97 2.36
CA ASP A 45 -2.19 -25.58 2.79
C ASP A 45 -3.58 -24.91 2.76
N TYR A 46 -4.66 -25.69 2.79
CA TYR A 46 -6.05 -25.20 2.71
C TYR A 46 -6.38 -24.08 3.70
N VAL A 47 -6.05 -24.26 4.97
CA VAL A 47 -6.34 -23.29 6.05
C VAL A 47 -5.57 -22.01 5.82
N GLU A 48 -4.29 -22.12 5.49
CA GLU A 48 -3.43 -20.97 5.21
C GLU A 48 -3.90 -20.21 3.97
N THR A 49 -4.30 -20.94 2.91
CA THR A 49 -4.82 -20.36 1.67
C THR A 49 -6.13 -19.63 1.91
N LEU A 50 -7.07 -20.23 2.63
CA LEU A 50 -8.34 -19.59 2.96
C LEU A 50 -8.13 -18.30 3.77
N ARG A 51 -7.27 -18.35 4.80
CA ARG A 51 -6.92 -17.17 5.61
C ARG A 51 -6.30 -16.06 4.75
N LEU A 52 -5.37 -16.42 3.86
CA LEU A 52 -4.74 -15.48 2.94
C LEU A 52 -5.78 -14.84 2.02
N LEU A 53 -6.63 -15.63 1.37
CA LEU A 53 -7.66 -15.13 0.47
C LEU A 53 -8.64 -14.19 1.18
N ILE A 54 -9.07 -14.52 2.41
CA ILE A 54 -9.91 -13.63 3.22
C ILE A 54 -9.21 -12.30 3.48
N SER A 55 -7.95 -12.32 3.92
CA SER A 55 -7.18 -11.10 4.16
C SER A 55 -7.04 -10.25 2.90
N ARG A 56 -6.84 -10.88 1.73
CA ARG A 56 -6.73 -10.17 0.45
C ARG A 56 -8.06 -9.57 0.00
N LEU A 57 -9.16 -10.31 0.16
CA LEU A 57 -10.53 -9.84 -0.10
C LEU A 57 -10.98 -8.73 0.86
N ALA A 58 -10.51 -8.77 2.12
CA ALA A 58 -10.75 -7.74 3.13
C ALA A 58 -10.17 -6.37 2.74
N ARG A 59 -8.98 -6.35 2.10
CA ARG A 59 -8.42 -5.11 1.51
C ARG A 59 -9.29 -4.57 0.37
N LEU A 60 -9.94 -5.45 -0.37
CA LEU A 60 -10.91 -5.07 -1.41
C LEU A 60 -12.28 -4.70 -0.84
N ARG A 61 -12.45 -4.73 0.48
CA ARG A 61 -13.72 -4.47 1.19
C ARG A 61 -14.85 -5.36 0.69
N ALA A 62 -14.52 -6.61 0.34
CA ALA A 62 -15.50 -7.58 -0.14
C ALA A 62 -16.54 -7.94 0.94
N VAL A 63 -17.71 -8.35 0.50
CA VAL A 63 -18.77 -8.91 1.33
C VAL A 63 -18.92 -10.38 0.97
N ILE A 64 -18.79 -11.26 1.95
CA ILE A 64 -19.19 -12.66 1.79
C ILE A 64 -20.70 -12.70 1.96
N THR A 65 -21.44 -12.86 0.87
CA THR A 65 -22.91 -12.86 0.90
C THR A 65 -23.49 -14.20 1.33
N SER A 66 -22.83 -15.30 0.95
CA SER A 66 -23.15 -16.65 1.39
C SER A 66 -21.93 -17.55 1.29
N ALA A 67 -21.91 -18.63 2.06
CA ALA A 67 -20.89 -19.66 1.94
C ALA A 67 -21.50 -21.03 2.19
N VAL A 68 -21.17 -22.01 1.36
CA VAL A 68 -21.75 -23.35 1.42
C VAL A 68 -20.68 -24.43 1.22
N VAL A 69 -20.94 -25.63 1.76
CA VAL A 69 -20.21 -26.83 1.33
C VAL A 69 -20.67 -27.21 -0.06
N ASP A 70 -19.72 -27.34 -0.98
CA ASP A 70 -19.96 -27.62 -2.40
C ASP A 70 -19.22 -28.90 -2.83
N SER A 71 -19.41 -29.98 -2.05
CA SER A 71 -18.77 -31.28 -2.31
C SER A 71 -19.68 -32.23 -3.10
N ARG A 72 -19.10 -33.20 -3.82
CA ARG A 72 -19.90 -34.21 -4.54
C ARG A 72 -20.83 -35.01 -3.61
N GLN A 73 -20.45 -35.19 -2.36
CA GLN A 73 -21.23 -35.94 -1.38
C GLN A 73 -22.56 -35.24 -1.05
N VAL A 74 -22.53 -33.93 -0.80
CA VAL A 74 -23.73 -33.17 -0.43
C VAL A 74 -24.71 -33.07 -1.59
N HIS A 75 -24.22 -33.00 -2.84
CA HIS A 75 -25.04 -33.07 -4.04
C HIS A 75 -25.68 -34.45 -4.24
N ARG A 76 -24.92 -35.53 -4.05
CA ARG A 76 -25.47 -36.91 -4.11
C ARG A 76 -26.52 -37.19 -3.04
N ALA A 77 -26.37 -36.57 -1.88
CA ALA A 77 -27.34 -36.67 -0.79
C ALA A 77 -28.59 -35.80 -1.02
N GLY A 78 -28.64 -35.00 -2.10
CA GLY A 78 -29.77 -34.12 -2.40
C GLY A 78 -29.97 -33.00 -1.40
N LEU A 79 -28.92 -32.59 -0.68
CA LEU A 79 -29.04 -31.53 0.33
C LEU A 79 -29.30 -30.18 -0.34
N SER A 80 -30.30 -29.48 0.20
CA SER A 80 -30.62 -28.11 -0.17
C SER A 80 -29.47 -27.15 0.16
N GLU A 81 -29.54 -25.93 -0.35
CA GLU A 81 -28.50 -24.93 -0.10
C GLU A 81 -28.42 -24.52 1.38
N SER A 82 -29.58 -24.38 2.05
CA SER A 82 -29.65 -24.04 3.47
C SER A 82 -29.02 -25.13 4.35
N GLU A 83 -29.21 -26.41 4.01
CA GLU A 83 -28.57 -27.54 4.70
C GLU A 83 -27.05 -27.58 4.49
N ARG A 84 -26.53 -26.88 3.46
CA ARG A 84 -25.11 -26.80 3.14
C ARG A 84 -24.45 -25.51 3.64
N ALA A 85 -25.22 -24.57 4.18
CA ALA A 85 -24.75 -23.25 4.58
C ALA A 85 -23.71 -23.31 5.71
N LEU A 86 -22.72 -22.41 5.61
CA LEU A 86 -21.62 -22.25 6.57
C LEU A 86 -21.75 -20.97 7.39
N ILE A 87 -22.47 -19.99 6.85
CA ILE A 87 -22.78 -18.73 7.50
C ILE A 87 -24.30 -18.50 7.39
N THR A 88 -24.86 -17.81 8.38
CA THR A 88 -26.28 -17.46 8.41
C THR A 88 -26.54 -16.04 7.94
N GLU A 89 -25.53 -15.17 8.09
CA GLU A 89 -25.60 -13.75 7.73
C GLU A 89 -24.39 -13.37 6.88
N PRO A 90 -24.53 -12.37 5.98
CA PRO A 90 -23.41 -11.83 5.24
C PRO A 90 -22.28 -11.32 6.15
N ILE A 91 -21.03 -11.51 5.72
CA ILE A 91 -19.85 -11.02 6.44
C ILE A 91 -19.22 -9.88 5.64
N GLN A 92 -19.29 -8.66 6.20
CA GLN A 92 -18.57 -7.51 5.67
C GLN A 92 -17.07 -7.65 6.01
N LEU A 93 -16.22 -7.72 4.99
CA LEU A 93 -14.78 -7.68 5.19
C LEU A 93 -14.28 -6.23 5.07
N THR A 94 -13.39 -5.86 5.98
CA THR A 94 -12.70 -4.57 6.02
C THR A 94 -11.20 -4.80 6.22
N PRO A 95 -10.32 -3.83 5.93
CA PRO A 95 -8.87 -4.00 6.14
C PRO A 95 -8.47 -4.37 7.58
N THR A 96 -9.33 -4.10 8.57
CA THR A 96 -9.13 -4.44 9.98
C THR A 96 -9.81 -5.74 10.41
N THR A 97 -10.52 -6.43 9.51
CA THR A 97 -11.14 -7.74 9.80
C THR A 97 -10.07 -8.78 10.12
N ASP A 98 -10.25 -9.50 11.23
CA ASP A 98 -9.42 -10.66 11.57
C ASP A 98 -9.76 -11.84 10.63
N ALA A 99 -8.82 -12.12 9.72
CA ALA A 99 -8.97 -13.19 8.75
C ALA A 99 -9.00 -14.59 9.41
N GLU A 100 -8.41 -14.78 10.58
CA GLU A 100 -8.50 -16.05 11.30
C GLU A 100 -9.91 -16.31 11.82
N ASP A 101 -10.58 -15.28 12.34
CA ASP A 101 -11.93 -15.46 12.89
C ASP A 101 -12.95 -15.74 11.79
N VAL A 102 -12.86 -15.05 10.65
CA VAL A 102 -13.68 -15.38 9.47
C VAL A 102 -13.36 -16.79 8.97
N ARG A 103 -12.09 -17.20 8.93
CA ARG A 103 -11.70 -18.56 8.55
C ARG A 103 -12.30 -19.61 9.50
N LYS A 104 -12.31 -19.37 10.81
CA LYS A 104 -12.98 -20.25 11.80
C LYS A 104 -14.47 -20.35 11.52
N GLN A 105 -15.15 -19.24 11.23
CA GLN A 105 -16.58 -19.23 10.88
C GLN A 105 -16.86 -20.09 9.64
N LEU A 106 -16.00 -20.02 8.62
CA LEU A 106 -16.18 -20.78 7.37
C LEU A 106 -15.78 -22.27 7.48
N THR A 107 -14.93 -22.65 8.43
CA THR A 107 -14.40 -24.02 8.53
C THR A 107 -15.03 -24.86 9.63
N SER A 108 -15.33 -24.27 10.79
CA SER A 108 -15.85 -25.02 11.94
C SER A 108 -17.18 -25.74 11.65
N PRO A 109 -18.15 -25.13 10.93
CA PRO A 109 -19.43 -25.78 10.63
C PRO A 109 -19.32 -26.94 9.63
N GLN A 110 -18.26 -26.98 8.82
CA GLN A 110 -18.13 -27.95 7.72
C GLN A 110 -18.18 -29.40 8.18
N SER A 111 -17.70 -29.71 9.39
CA SER A 111 -17.70 -31.07 9.92
C SER A 111 -19.11 -31.62 10.16
N ARG A 112 -20.13 -30.76 10.30
CA ARG A 112 -21.53 -31.15 10.53
C ARG A 112 -22.31 -31.32 9.23
N VAL A 113 -21.95 -30.56 8.20
CA VAL A 113 -22.66 -30.55 6.92
C VAL A 113 -22.49 -31.87 6.16
N GLY A 114 -23.60 -32.51 5.80
CA GLY A 114 -23.62 -33.76 5.03
C GLY A 114 -23.10 -35.00 5.76
N ARG A 115 -23.15 -35.02 7.10
CA ARG A 115 -22.96 -36.26 7.85
C ARG A 115 -24.12 -37.21 7.59
N SER A 116 -23.80 -38.48 7.37
CA SER A 116 -24.77 -39.57 7.44
C SER A 116 -25.26 -39.73 8.88
N ALA A 117 -26.55 -40.03 9.04
CA ALA A 117 -27.15 -40.29 10.36
C ALA A 117 -26.37 -41.42 11.06
N GLY A 118 -25.89 -41.16 12.29
CA GLY A 118 -25.15 -42.13 13.10
C GLY A 118 -23.62 -42.14 12.96
N ALA A 119 -23.01 -41.23 12.19
CA ALA A 119 -21.55 -41.14 12.09
C ALA A 119 -20.89 -40.63 13.39
N THR A 120 -19.97 -41.42 13.96
CA THR A 120 -19.18 -41.10 15.16
C THR A 120 -17.83 -40.46 14.78
N GLY A 121 -17.39 -39.45 15.54
CA GLY A 121 -16.13 -38.72 15.31
C GLY A 121 -16.27 -37.43 14.48
N ASP A 122 -15.21 -36.61 14.46
CA ASP A 122 -15.20 -35.37 13.68
C ASP A 122 -14.92 -35.59 12.20
N SER A 123 -15.91 -35.28 11.36
CA SER A 123 -15.75 -35.25 9.90
C SER A 123 -14.79 -34.13 9.48
N ASN A 124 -14.12 -34.32 8.34
CA ASN A 124 -13.19 -33.35 7.76
C ASN A 124 -13.82 -31.94 7.68
N ASN A 125 -13.14 -30.95 8.24
CA ASN A 125 -13.52 -29.54 8.23
C ASN A 125 -12.82 -28.72 7.12
N ARG A 126 -12.26 -29.42 6.13
CA ARG A 126 -11.59 -28.86 4.95
C ARG A 126 -12.22 -29.43 3.67
N LYS A 127 -13.54 -29.33 3.57
CA LYS A 127 -14.34 -29.77 2.41
C LYS A 127 -14.23 -28.73 1.29
N ARG A 128 -14.71 -29.10 0.10
CA ARG A 128 -14.85 -28.15 -1.01
C ARG A 128 -15.91 -27.14 -0.60
N ILE A 129 -15.60 -25.87 -0.65
CA ILE A 129 -16.52 -24.79 -0.30
C ILE A 129 -16.68 -23.82 -1.46
N ARG A 130 -17.84 -23.20 -1.52
CA ARG A 130 -18.19 -22.12 -2.45
C ARG A 130 -18.61 -20.93 -1.61
N ILE A 131 -17.94 -19.80 -1.82
CA ILE A 131 -18.12 -18.55 -1.09
C ILE A 131 -18.57 -17.52 -2.12
N ARG A 132 -19.80 -17.03 -2.01
CA ARG A 132 -20.33 -15.99 -2.89
C ARG A 132 -19.96 -14.62 -2.34
N LEU A 133 -19.58 -13.74 -3.25
CA LEU A 133 -18.91 -12.50 -2.95
C LEU A 133 -19.57 -11.34 -3.70
N GLN A 134 -19.71 -10.23 -3.00
CA GLN A 134 -19.75 -8.91 -3.63
C GLN A 134 -18.41 -8.25 -3.38
N VAL A 135 -17.68 -7.93 -4.43
CA VAL A 135 -16.41 -7.24 -4.31
C VAL A 135 -16.59 -5.87 -4.95
N PRO A 136 -16.47 -4.77 -4.19
CA PRO A 136 -16.58 -3.44 -4.74
C PRO A 136 -15.78 -3.32 -6.05
N GLY A 137 -16.55 -3.07 -7.11
CA GLY A 137 -16.19 -2.91 -8.52
C GLY A 137 -15.45 -4.05 -9.22
N TYR A 138 -15.65 -5.27 -8.75
CA TYR A 138 -15.57 -6.43 -9.63
C TYR A 138 -16.99 -6.95 -9.78
N GLY A 139 -17.51 -6.93 -11.00
CA GLY A 139 -18.75 -7.61 -11.34
C GLY A 139 -18.52 -9.09 -11.58
N ALA A 140 -19.60 -9.79 -11.92
CA ALA A 140 -19.54 -11.24 -12.16
C ALA A 140 -18.68 -11.61 -13.37
N HIS A 141 -18.45 -10.68 -14.30
CA HIS A 141 -17.65 -10.89 -15.51
C HIS A 141 -16.14 -10.76 -15.23
N GLU A 142 -15.77 -10.02 -14.19
CA GLU A 142 -14.39 -9.68 -13.84
C GLU A 142 -13.74 -10.72 -12.91
N ALA A 143 -14.17 -11.99 -12.98
CA ALA A 143 -13.70 -13.05 -12.10
C ALA A 143 -12.20 -13.35 -12.32
N ALA A 144 -11.71 -13.23 -13.55
CA ALA A 144 -10.31 -13.48 -13.89
C ALA A 144 -9.39 -12.36 -13.35
N GLU A 145 -9.84 -11.13 -13.45
CA GLU A 145 -9.19 -9.92 -12.96
C GLU A 145 -9.13 -9.94 -11.43
N LEU A 146 -10.25 -10.30 -10.78
CA LEU A 146 -10.27 -10.49 -9.33
C LEU A 146 -9.28 -11.58 -8.91
N ALA A 147 -9.27 -12.71 -9.61
CA ALA A 147 -8.33 -13.79 -9.33
C ALA A 147 -6.88 -13.30 -9.41
N ALA A 148 -6.52 -12.57 -10.46
CA ALA A 148 -5.19 -11.99 -10.62
C ALA A 148 -4.83 -11.04 -9.45
N ALA A 149 -5.78 -10.20 -9.03
CA ALA A 149 -5.59 -9.25 -7.93
C ALA A 149 -5.39 -9.91 -6.54
N VAL A 150 -5.90 -11.12 -6.33
CA VAL A 150 -5.78 -11.83 -5.04
C VAL A 150 -4.75 -12.96 -5.01
N VAL A 151 -4.26 -13.42 -6.15
CA VAL A 151 -3.27 -14.52 -6.22
C VAL A 151 -1.86 -14.03 -5.92
N SER A 152 -1.52 -12.85 -6.42
CA SER A 152 -0.18 -12.28 -6.28
C SER A 152 0.00 -11.61 -4.92
N PRO A 153 1.19 -11.73 -4.32
CA PRO A 153 1.54 -10.93 -3.16
C PRO A 153 1.52 -9.44 -3.54
N ARG A 154 1.00 -8.60 -2.64
CA ARG A 154 1.23 -7.16 -2.79
C ARG A 154 2.60 -6.84 -2.25
N VAL A 155 3.37 -6.12 -3.05
CA VAL A 155 4.75 -5.74 -2.74
C VAL A 155 4.85 -4.23 -2.56
N GLY A 156 3.96 -3.47 -3.20
CA GLY A 156 3.86 -2.03 -3.06
C GLY A 156 2.72 -1.56 -2.15
N PRO A 157 2.61 -0.24 -1.92
CA PRO A 157 1.52 0.36 -1.16
C PRO A 157 0.15 0.09 -1.81
N ASP A 158 -0.92 0.23 -1.03
CA ASP A 158 -2.29 0.08 -1.55
C ASP A 158 -2.60 1.23 -2.52
N ALA A 159 -3.02 0.89 -3.74
CA ALA A 159 -3.36 1.87 -4.76
C ALA A 159 -4.45 2.84 -4.31
N ARG A 160 -5.42 2.42 -3.49
CA ARG A 160 -6.47 3.30 -2.97
C ARG A 160 -5.90 4.32 -2.00
N ASP A 161 -4.97 3.90 -1.14
CA ASP A 161 -4.32 4.81 -0.20
C ASP A 161 -3.43 5.81 -0.94
N VAL A 162 -2.70 5.33 -1.95
CA VAL A 162 -1.91 6.18 -2.87
C VAL A 162 -2.81 7.17 -3.60
N LEU A 163 -3.88 6.71 -4.23
CA LEU A 163 -4.80 7.55 -4.99
C LEU A 163 -5.52 8.56 -4.10
N ALA A 164 -5.95 8.17 -2.90
CA ALA A 164 -6.53 9.10 -1.93
C ALA A 164 -5.52 10.16 -1.48
N ALA A 165 -4.25 9.76 -1.24
CA ALA A 165 -3.19 10.70 -0.91
C ALA A 165 -2.90 11.67 -2.08
N LEU A 166 -2.91 11.17 -3.33
CA LEU A 166 -2.74 11.98 -4.53
C LEU A 166 -3.94 12.92 -4.77
N GLU A 167 -5.17 12.46 -4.56
CA GLU A 167 -6.38 13.28 -4.65
C GLU A 167 -6.36 14.43 -3.63
N VAL A 168 -5.96 14.16 -2.39
CA VAL A 168 -5.77 15.18 -1.35
C VAL A 168 -4.61 16.12 -1.69
N ALA A 169 -3.49 15.60 -2.18
CA ALA A 169 -2.34 16.40 -2.60
C ALA A 169 -2.67 17.32 -3.79
N ASN A 170 -3.58 16.89 -4.66
CA ASN A 170 -4.04 17.63 -5.84
C ASN A 170 -5.24 18.56 -5.54
N GLY A 171 -5.67 18.67 -4.28
CA GLY A 171 -6.44 19.82 -3.79
C GLY A 171 -7.88 20.01 -4.31
N GLY A 172 -8.51 19.00 -4.92
CA GLY A 172 -9.94 19.05 -5.29
C GLY A 172 -10.37 20.16 -6.27
N ALA A 173 -9.45 20.98 -6.74
CA ALA A 173 -9.66 22.02 -7.74
C ALA A 173 -8.40 22.15 -8.58
N ALA A 174 -8.60 22.13 -9.90
CA ALA A 174 -7.61 22.62 -10.85
C ALA A 174 -7.16 24.02 -10.42
N ILE A 175 -5.88 24.15 -10.08
CA ILE A 175 -5.02 25.29 -10.36
C ILE A 175 -3.61 24.90 -9.91
N GLY A 176 -2.76 24.68 -10.91
CA GLY A 176 -1.33 25.00 -10.83
C GLY A 176 -0.40 23.89 -10.34
N GLY A 177 -0.15 22.90 -11.19
CA GLY A 177 1.17 22.26 -11.23
C GLY A 177 1.26 20.77 -11.53
N ASN A 178 0.14 20.03 -11.56
CA ASN A 178 0.12 18.62 -11.98
C ASN A 178 -1.13 18.40 -12.88
N ASP A 179 -0.92 18.11 -14.17
CA ASP A 179 -1.95 18.04 -15.23
C ASP A 179 -2.98 16.88 -15.09
N LEU A 180 -3.28 16.39 -13.88
CA LEU A 180 -4.08 15.17 -13.68
C LEU A 180 -5.15 15.33 -12.60
N MET A 181 -6.43 15.38 -13.01
CA MET A 181 -7.55 15.23 -12.10
C MET A 181 -7.77 13.74 -11.81
N LEU A 182 -7.73 13.37 -10.53
CA LEU A 182 -7.97 12.01 -10.05
C LEU A 182 -9.22 12.00 -9.18
N LYS A 183 -10.21 11.18 -9.55
CA LYS A 183 -11.37 10.91 -8.70
C LYS A 183 -11.54 9.40 -8.55
N VAL A 184 -11.50 8.91 -7.32
CA VAL A 184 -11.71 7.49 -7.03
C VAL A 184 -13.20 7.24 -6.85
N ASP A 185 -13.79 6.43 -7.74
CA ASP A 185 -15.17 5.95 -7.64
C ASP A 185 -15.19 4.42 -7.62
N GLY A 186 -15.34 3.85 -6.43
CA GLY A 186 -15.42 2.39 -6.26
C GLY A 186 -14.14 1.69 -6.74
N THR A 187 -14.13 1.15 -7.96
CA THR A 187 -12.95 0.52 -8.57
C THR A 187 -12.34 1.28 -9.71
N LEU A 188 -12.94 2.37 -10.11
CA LEU A 188 -12.41 3.20 -11.17
C LEU A 188 -11.72 4.39 -10.51
N VAL A 189 -10.58 4.77 -11.09
CA VAL A 189 -10.08 6.11 -10.95
C VAL A 189 -10.29 6.81 -12.28
N LEU A 190 -10.96 7.95 -12.23
CA LEU A 190 -11.16 8.81 -13.38
C LEU A 190 -9.93 9.70 -13.51
N ILE A 191 -9.29 9.64 -14.68
CA ILE A 191 -8.08 10.37 -15.00
C ILE A 191 -8.41 11.37 -16.10
N ALA A 192 -8.31 12.67 -15.81
CA ALA A 192 -8.47 13.71 -16.82
C ALA A 192 -7.19 14.56 -16.91
N PRO A 193 -6.59 14.71 -18.11
CA PRO A 193 -5.70 15.84 -18.40
C PRO A 193 -6.40 17.16 -18.07
N GLU A 194 -5.69 18.16 -17.52
CA GLU A 194 -6.29 19.48 -17.17
C GLU A 194 -6.97 20.16 -18.38
N ASP A 195 -6.47 19.91 -19.60
CA ASP A 195 -7.00 20.43 -20.87
C ASP A 195 -8.09 19.55 -21.53
N SER A 196 -8.46 18.41 -20.91
CA SER A 196 -9.46 17.49 -21.44
C SER A 196 -10.74 17.53 -20.60
N ALA A 197 -11.87 17.81 -21.25
CA ALA A 197 -13.19 17.68 -20.63
C ALA A 197 -13.61 16.21 -20.42
N VAL A 198 -12.85 15.25 -20.95
CA VAL A 198 -13.17 13.82 -20.91
C VAL A 198 -12.24 13.15 -19.91
N ALA A 199 -12.83 12.65 -18.82
CA ALA A 199 -12.14 11.81 -17.87
C ALA A 199 -12.15 10.36 -18.35
N GLU A 200 -10.97 9.75 -18.41
CA GLU A 200 -10.79 8.37 -18.82
C GLU A 200 -10.78 7.45 -17.58
N PRO A 201 -11.65 6.42 -17.52
CA PRO A 201 -11.69 5.51 -16.40
C PRO A 201 -10.56 4.49 -16.49
N VAL A 202 -9.81 4.29 -15.41
CA VAL A 202 -8.89 3.14 -15.27
C VAL A 202 -9.20 2.36 -13.99
N LEU A 203 -9.06 1.04 -14.06
CA LEU A 203 -9.27 0.18 -12.89
C LEU A 203 -8.18 0.42 -11.84
N VAL A 204 -8.59 0.62 -10.59
CA VAL A 204 -7.72 0.63 -9.41
C VAL A 204 -6.89 -0.67 -9.34
N ALA A 205 -7.42 -1.78 -9.85
CA ALA A 205 -6.71 -3.04 -9.99
C ALA A 205 -5.50 -2.94 -10.94
N ALA A 206 -5.65 -2.25 -12.07
CA ALA A 206 -4.59 -2.02 -13.03
C ALA A 206 -3.51 -1.10 -12.44
N VAL A 207 -3.92 -0.05 -11.72
CA VAL A 207 -3.01 0.83 -10.97
C VAL A 207 -2.23 0.04 -9.90
N GLN A 208 -2.92 -0.79 -9.11
CA GLN A 208 -2.29 -1.65 -8.11
C GLN A 208 -1.29 -2.61 -8.74
N ALA A 209 -1.62 -3.22 -9.87
CA ALA A 209 -0.71 -4.11 -10.59
C ALA A 209 0.56 -3.37 -11.08
N GLY A 210 0.41 -2.13 -11.55
CA GLY A 210 1.53 -1.27 -11.92
C GLY A 210 2.43 -0.95 -10.71
N ILE A 211 1.83 -0.53 -9.59
CA ILE A 211 2.51 -0.26 -8.32
C ILE A 211 3.25 -1.51 -7.83
N ASP A 212 2.60 -2.67 -7.79
CA ASP A 212 3.21 -3.90 -7.30
C ASP A 212 4.40 -4.33 -8.15
N ARG A 213 4.31 -4.22 -9.48
CA ARG A 213 5.44 -4.53 -10.38
C ARG A 213 6.60 -3.58 -10.17
N LEU A 214 6.29 -2.29 -10.06
CA LEU A 214 7.27 -1.25 -9.84
C LEU A 214 7.99 -1.47 -8.48
N TRP A 215 7.26 -1.71 -7.39
CA TRP A 215 7.83 -2.01 -6.06
C TRP A 215 8.57 -3.35 -5.99
N GLN A 216 8.11 -4.36 -6.73
CA GLN A 216 8.74 -5.67 -6.73
C GLN A 216 10.08 -5.68 -7.45
N ARG A 217 10.17 -5.00 -8.59
CA ARG A 217 11.33 -5.08 -9.49
C ARG A 217 12.23 -3.86 -9.42
N GLY A 218 11.77 -2.78 -8.81
CA GLY A 218 12.38 -1.46 -8.93
C GLY A 218 12.14 -0.83 -10.30
N SER A 219 11.45 -1.49 -11.24
CA SER A 219 11.14 -0.95 -12.56
C SER A 219 9.95 -1.61 -13.25
N VAL A 220 9.25 -0.89 -14.13
CA VAL A 220 8.20 -1.42 -15.02
C VAL A 220 8.09 -0.59 -16.31
N SER A 221 8.11 -1.23 -17.48
CA SER A 221 7.92 -0.53 -18.77
C SER A 221 6.46 -0.19 -19.04
N LEU A 222 6.18 0.88 -19.82
CA LEU A 222 4.81 1.21 -20.22
C LEU A 222 4.11 0.05 -20.92
N SER A 223 4.83 -0.68 -21.79
CA SER A 223 4.32 -1.86 -22.49
C SER A 223 3.94 -3.01 -21.56
N GLU A 224 4.54 -3.09 -20.37
CA GLU A 224 4.20 -4.12 -19.40
C GLU A 224 2.89 -3.80 -18.67
N LEU A 225 2.44 -2.54 -18.63
CA LEU A 225 1.27 -2.11 -17.85
C LEU A 225 -0.09 -2.52 -18.45
N GLY A 226 -0.12 -3.18 -19.61
CA GLY A 226 -1.33 -3.66 -20.26
C GLY A 226 -2.05 -2.58 -21.06
N ASP A 227 -3.31 -2.84 -21.41
CA ASP A 227 -4.10 -2.00 -22.33
C ASP A 227 -4.30 -0.57 -21.80
N ASP A 228 -4.44 -0.40 -20.47
CA ASP A 228 -4.53 0.90 -19.80
C ASP A 228 -3.14 1.50 -19.47
N GLY A 229 -2.06 1.03 -20.11
CA GLY A 229 -0.70 1.29 -19.68
C GLY A 229 -0.32 2.77 -19.67
N GLU A 230 -0.84 3.57 -20.59
CA GLU A 230 -0.62 5.03 -20.61
C GLU A 230 -1.30 5.72 -19.42
N LEU A 231 -2.53 5.32 -19.09
CA LEU A 231 -3.31 5.87 -17.97
C LEU A 231 -2.71 5.46 -16.63
N VAL A 232 -2.35 4.18 -16.47
CA VAL A 232 -1.62 3.69 -15.30
C VAL A 232 -0.28 4.40 -15.17
N GLY A 233 0.44 4.59 -16.28
CA GLY A 233 1.70 5.32 -16.32
C GLY A 233 1.57 6.75 -15.80
N ARG A 234 0.49 7.48 -16.15
CA ARG A 234 0.22 8.82 -15.61
C ARG A 234 0.10 8.81 -14.09
N VAL A 235 -0.54 7.80 -13.50
CA VAL A 235 -0.64 7.65 -12.04
C VAL A 235 0.72 7.33 -11.42
N LEU A 236 1.49 6.41 -12.02
CA LEU A 236 2.82 6.05 -11.53
C LEU A 236 3.78 7.25 -11.57
N ALA A 237 3.65 8.12 -12.57
CA ALA A 237 4.44 9.35 -12.68
C ALA A 237 4.20 10.35 -11.53
N GLN A 238 3.07 10.26 -10.83
CA GLN A 238 2.76 11.11 -9.67
C GLN A 238 3.40 10.59 -8.37
N LEU A 239 4.00 9.39 -8.39
CA LEU A 239 4.62 8.82 -7.21
C LEU A 239 5.96 9.52 -6.91
N PRO A 240 6.23 9.88 -5.65
CA PRO A 240 7.38 10.72 -5.30
C PRO A 240 8.76 10.11 -5.63
N ASP A 241 8.86 8.77 -5.68
CA ASP A 241 10.11 8.04 -5.90
C ASP A 241 10.16 7.31 -7.25
N ALA A 242 9.16 7.51 -8.12
CA ALA A 242 9.10 6.91 -9.44
C ALA A 242 9.59 7.89 -10.51
N ALA A 243 10.46 7.44 -11.42
CA ALA A 243 10.92 8.23 -12.57
C ALA A 243 10.68 7.47 -13.87
N LEU A 244 10.19 8.14 -14.91
CA LEU A 244 10.14 7.60 -16.25
C LEU A 244 11.49 7.81 -16.95
N VAL A 245 12.12 6.75 -17.43
CA VAL A 245 13.43 6.76 -18.07
C VAL A 245 13.45 5.89 -19.32
N GLY A 246 14.43 6.16 -20.19
CA GLY A 246 14.79 5.31 -21.31
C GLY A 246 13.80 5.28 -22.49
N ASP A 247 14.18 4.49 -23.49
CA ASP A 247 13.38 4.10 -24.65
C ASP A 247 13.59 2.58 -24.86
N PRO A 248 12.59 1.71 -24.61
CA PRO A 248 11.19 2.05 -24.36
C PRO A 248 10.94 2.69 -22.97
N PRO A 249 9.94 3.57 -22.86
CA PRO A 249 9.62 4.30 -21.63
C PRO A 249 9.36 3.37 -20.45
N THR A 250 10.18 3.52 -19.41
CA THR A 250 10.22 2.64 -18.24
C THR A 250 10.21 3.41 -16.93
N PHE A 251 9.26 3.09 -16.04
CA PHE A 251 9.26 3.63 -14.69
C PHE A 251 10.27 2.90 -13.82
N VAL A 252 11.05 3.62 -13.02
CA VAL A 252 12.01 3.08 -12.05
C VAL A 252 11.77 3.66 -10.65
N LEU A 253 11.91 2.84 -9.61
CA LEU A 253 11.82 3.23 -8.20
C LEU A 253 13.19 3.36 -7.58
N GLY A 254 13.38 4.45 -6.85
CA GLY A 254 14.69 4.79 -6.33
C GLY A 254 15.55 5.35 -7.45
N ARG A 255 16.35 6.36 -7.12
CA ARG A 255 17.25 7.02 -8.07
C ARG A 255 17.98 5.97 -8.90
N ALA A 256 17.95 6.16 -10.22
CA ALA A 256 19.02 5.70 -11.08
C ALA A 256 20.34 5.90 -10.32
N THR A 257 20.98 4.79 -9.95
CA THR A 257 22.34 4.83 -9.44
C THR A 257 23.18 5.46 -10.54
N ASP A 258 24.25 6.17 -10.18
CA ASP A 258 25.23 6.73 -11.12
C ASP A 258 25.89 5.67 -12.04
N GLU A 259 25.48 4.40 -11.96
CA GLU A 259 25.95 3.28 -12.78
C GLU A 259 25.27 3.18 -14.16
N ASP A 260 24.11 3.83 -14.40
CA ASP A 260 23.43 3.79 -15.71
C ASP A 260 23.87 4.93 -16.65
N ARG A 261 24.83 5.77 -16.23
CA ARG A 261 25.34 6.92 -16.98
C ARG A 261 26.49 6.61 -17.94
N SER A 262 26.92 5.35 -18.08
CA SER A 262 28.10 5.01 -18.90
C SER A 262 27.87 3.91 -19.94
N LYS A 263 26.90 4.06 -20.84
CA LYS A 263 26.96 3.40 -22.16
C LYS A 263 26.45 4.32 -23.28
N ASP A 264 27.42 5.06 -23.81
CA ASP A 264 27.63 5.42 -25.22
C ASP A 264 26.41 5.34 -26.17
N LYS A 265 25.86 6.51 -26.55
CA LYS A 265 25.20 6.69 -27.86
C LYS A 265 25.57 8.04 -28.47
N THR A 266 26.33 7.93 -29.54
CA THR A 266 26.78 8.95 -30.48
C THR A 266 25.63 9.49 -31.35
N TYR A 267 25.55 10.82 -31.40
CA TYR A 267 24.84 11.79 -32.27
C TYR A 267 23.68 11.40 -33.22
N GLY A 268 22.67 12.27 -33.22
CA GLY A 268 21.77 12.58 -34.35
C GLY A 268 20.75 13.66 -34.00
N VAL A 269 21.11 14.94 -34.23
CA VAL A 269 20.35 16.17 -33.97
C VAL A 269 18.84 16.07 -34.26
N LEU A 270 18.00 16.45 -33.31
CA LEU A 270 16.84 17.34 -33.50
C LEU A 270 16.49 18.01 -32.16
N ASP A 271 16.81 19.30 -32.05
CA ASP A 271 16.42 20.13 -30.90
C ASP A 271 14.90 20.15 -30.73
N ARG A 272 14.45 19.92 -29.49
CA ARG A 272 13.31 20.64 -28.94
C ARG A 272 13.65 21.01 -27.50
N ALA A 273 14.02 22.28 -27.32
CA ALA A 273 14.24 22.86 -26.01
C ALA A 273 12.88 22.96 -25.30
N THR A 274 12.69 22.15 -24.26
CA THR A 274 11.76 22.46 -23.16
C THR A 274 12.57 22.38 -21.88
N GLU A 275 12.97 23.54 -21.36
CA GLU A 275 13.53 23.66 -20.01
C GLU A 275 12.42 23.38 -18.99
N VAL A 276 12.29 22.11 -18.58
CA VAL A 276 11.53 21.77 -17.37
C VAL A 276 12.48 21.91 -16.19
N LYS A 277 12.29 22.96 -15.36
CA LYS A 277 12.97 23.11 -14.07
C LYS A 277 12.55 21.96 -13.15
N TYR A 278 13.31 20.87 -13.19
CA TYR A 278 13.16 19.74 -12.26
C TYR A 278 13.39 20.21 -10.81
N ARG A 279 12.58 19.71 -9.88
CA ARG A 279 12.78 19.88 -8.42
C ARG A 279 13.99 19.05 -7.95
N VAL A 280 15.18 19.64 -8.03
CA VAL A 280 16.47 19.09 -7.54
C VAL A 280 16.64 19.27 -6.01
N GLU A 281 15.79 20.08 -5.39
CA GLU A 281 16.03 20.67 -4.07
C GLU A 281 16.01 19.69 -2.89
N GLN A 282 15.17 18.65 -2.89
CA GLN A 282 15.10 17.67 -1.77
C GLN A 282 16.34 16.74 -1.79
N ALA A 283 16.84 16.44 -2.99
CA ALA A 283 18.13 15.77 -3.19
C ALA A 283 19.27 16.64 -2.68
N ASP A 284 19.26 17.92 -3.05
CA ASP A 284 20.27 18.91 -2.68
C ASP A 284 20.26 19.20 -1.18
N LEU A 285 19.09 19.29 -0.55
CA LEU A 285 18.90 19.46 0.89
C LEU A 285 19.53 18.29 1.65
N ARG A 286 19.23 17.06 1.23
CA ARG A 286 19.80 15.86 1.86
C ARG A 286 21.31 15.75 1.59
N ALA A 287 21.77 16.06 0.38
CA ALA A 287 23.18 16.09 0.03
C ALA A 287 23.96 17.16 0.81
N ARG A 288 23.36 18.33 1.05
CA ARG A 288 23.95 19.44 1.83
C ARG A 288 23.99 19.15 3.33
N LEU A 289 22.96 18.49 3.88
CA LEU A 289 22.89 18.16 5.30
C LEU A 289 23.75 16.94 5.69
N VAL A 290 23.89 15.96 4.80
CA VAL A 290 24.62 14.70 5.06
C VAL A 290 26.05 14.73 4.52
N GLY A 291 26.29 15.43 3.41
CA GLY A 291 27.53 15.33 2.63
C GLY A 291 27.74 13.91 2.09
N ALA A 292 28.98 13.42 2.14
CA ALA A 292 29.36 12.07 1.70
C ALA A 292 29.21 10.98 2.79
N LYS A 293 28.60 11.29 3.94
CA LYS A 293 28.49 10.35 5.06
C LYS A 293 27.51 9.22 4.75
N LYS A 294 27.78 8.01 5.27
CA LYS A 294 26.88 6.85 5.16
C LYS A 294 25.93 6.69 6.34
N VAL A 295 26.27 7.33 7.46
CA VAL A 295 25.52 7.35 8.73
C VAL A 295 25.50 8.79 9.25
N ALA A 296 24.39 9.23 9.82
CA ALA A 296 24.27 10.52 10.49
C ALA A 296 23.28 10.44 11.66
N ALA A 297 23.35 11.40 12.57
CA ALA A 297 22.44 11.48 13.70
C ALA A 297 21.12 12.16 13.30
N CYS A 298 20.02 11.66 13.84
CA CYS A 298 18.74 12.37 13.82
C CYS A 298 18.84 13.61 14.71
N ALA A 299 18.45 14.78 14.19
CA ALA A 299 18.48 16.04 14.93
C ALA A 299 17.54 16.04 16.14
N LEU A 300 16.52 15.18 16.17
CA LEU A 300 15.54 15.13 17.26
C LEU A 300 15.88 14.04 18.31
N CYS A 301 15.94 12.77 17.91
CA CYS A 301 16.23 11.70 18.87
C CYS A 301 17.72 11.57 19.22
N GLY A 302 18.63 12.10 18.39
CA GLY A 302 20.07 12.03 18.59
C GLY A 302 20.72 10.70 18.19
N ASP A 303 19.93 9.67 17.86
CA ASP A 303 20.47 8.36 17.47
C ASP A 303 21.04 8.38 16.05
N GLU A 304 22.06 7.54 15.83
CA GLU A 304 22.71 7.39 14.52
C GLU A 304 21.96 6.40 13.63
N PHE A 305 21.71 6.81 12.38
CA PHE A 305 21.06 5.98 11.39
C PHE A 305 21.83 5.97 10.08
N PRO A 306 21.81 4.84 9.34
CA PRO A 306 22.15 4.84 7.93
C PRO A 306 21.35 5.94 7.22
N VAL A 307 22.00 6.71 6.37
CA VAL A 307 21.43 7.92 5.76
C VAL A 307 20.09 7.64 5.09
N ARG A 308 19.88 6.45 4.51
CA ARG A 308 18.62 6.02 3.89
C ARG A 308 17.39 6.15 4.80
N PHE A 309 17.55 6.09 6.13
CA PHE A 309 16.48 6.22 7.13
C PHE A 309 16.36 7.62 7.74
N LEU A 310 17.08 8.60 7.17
CA LEU A 310 17.01 10.01 7.54
C LEU A 310 16.40 10.81 6.40
N VAL A 311 15.46 11.68 6.74
CA VAL A 311 14.76 12.59 5.83
C VAL A 311 15.23 14.02 6.13
N ALA A 312 15.32 14.86 5.09
CA ALA A 312 15.51 16.30 5.25
C ALA A 312 14.15 16.94 5.59
N ALA A 313 13.80 16.92 6.86
CA ALA A 313 12.58 17.50 7.39
C ALA A 313 12.67 19.03 7.39
N HIS A 314 11.73 19.71 6.76
CA HIS A 314 11.68 21.17 6.78
C HIS A 314 11.31 21.66 8.19
N ILE A 315 12.09 22.60 8.72
CA ILE A 315 11.82 23.27 9.99
C ILE A 315 10.66 24.25 9.80
N LYS A 316 10.71 25.06 8.74
CA LYS A 316 9.60 25.89 8.26
C LYS A 316 9.00 25.29 6.99
N GLN A 317 7.69 25.10 6.96
CA GLN A 317 7.02 24.45 5.82
C GLN A 317 7.26 25.22 4.53
N ARG A 318 7.71 24.52 3.49
CA ARG A 318 8.07 25.12 2.20
C ARG A 318 6.96 25.96 1.56
N SER A 319 5.70 25.57 1.75
CA SER A 319 4.53 26.29 1.22
C SER A 319 4.41 27.71 1.78
N VAL A 320 5.02 27.98 2.94
CA VAL A 320 5.01 29.30 3.59
C VAL A 320 6.38 29.98 3.61
N CYS A 321 7.41 29.34 3.05
CA CYS A 321 8.72 29.97 2.88
C CYS A 321 8.67 30.97 1.72
N ASP A 322 9.30 32.13 1.91
CA ASP A 322 9.61 33.04 0.81
C ASP A 322 10.75 32.49 -0.08
N ASP A 323 11.07 33.17 -1.17
CA ASP A 323 12.06 32.69 -2.13
C ASP A 323 13.50 32.66 -1.59
N ASP A 324 13.83 33.52 -0.61
CA ASP A 324 15.15 33.54 0.02
C ASP A 324 15.26 32.42 1.06
N GLU A 325 14.19 32.15 1.80
CA GLU A 325 14.08 31.01 2.72
C GLU A 325 14.07 29.67 2.00
N ARG A 326 13.43 29.58 0.82
CA ARG A 326 13.51 28.39 -0.05
C ARG A 326 14.93 28.13 -0.54
N ARG A 327 15.75 29.17 -0.68
CA ARG A 327 17.16 29.05 -1.07
C ARG A 327 18.09 28.78 0.10
N ASP A 328 17.64 28.94 1.35
CA ASP A 328 18.40 28.63 2.56
C ASP A 328 18.38 27.14 2.90
N LEU A 329 18.88 26.33 1.96
CA LEU A 329 18.88 24.87 2.04
C LEU A 329 19.68 24.31 3.24
N THR A 330 20.54 25.12 3.84
CA THR A 330 21.38 24.71 4.97
C THR A 330 20.66 24.86 6.31
N ASN A 331 19.70 25.78 6.41
CA ASN A 331 19.06 26.11 7.69
C ASN A 331 17.55 25.89 7.70
N VAL A 332 16.88 25.83 6.53
CA VAL A 332 15.42 25.64 6.45
C VAL A 332 14.99 24.21 6.79
N ALA A 333 15.92 23.26 6.90
CA ALA A 333 15.67 21.85 7.12
C ALA A 333 16.69 21.21 8.07
N MET A 334 16.31 20.07 8.64
CA MET A 334 17.15 19.24 9.50
C MET A 334 16.99 17.75 9.17
N LEU A 335 17.94 16.93 9.63
CA LEU A 335 17.81 15.47 9.50
C LEU A 335 16.87 14.92 10.58
N ALA A 336 15.80 14.25 10.17
CA ALA A 336 14.90 13.54 11.08
C ALA A 336 14.79 12.07 10.65
N CYS A 337 14.68 11.14 11.61
CA CYS A 337 14.53 9.74 11.28
C CYS A 337 13.11 9.40 10.80
N SER A 338 13.02 8.49 9.84
CA SER A 338 11.76 7.94 9.34
C SER A 338 11.03 7.05 10.36
N PHE A 339 11.67 6.74 11.49
CA PHE A 339 11.10 5.91 12.56
C PHE A 339 10.15 6.66 13.49
N GLY A 340 9.90 7.94 13.24
CA GLY A 340 8.84 8.69 13.93
C GLY A 340 9.14 10.18 14.13
N CYS A 341 10.42 10.56 14.20
CA CYS A 341 10.81 11.95 14.48
C CYS A 341 10.31 12.94 13.42
N ASP A 342 10.37 12.56 12.14
CA ASP A 342 9.85 13.38 11.02
C ASP A 342 8.34 13.63 11.16
N ALA A 343 7.57 12.54 11.28
CA ALA A 343 6.11 12.59 11.40
C ALA A 343 5.62 13.32 12.66
N LEU A 344 6.30 13.14 13.79
CA LEU A 344 5.94 13.79 15.06
C LEU A 344 6.22 15.30 15.03
N PHE A 345 7.32 15.71 14.39
CA PHE A 345 7.68 17.11 14.25
C PHE A 345 6.76 17.84 13.26
N GLU A 346 6.45 17.20 12.12
CA GLU A 346 5.53 17.75 11.13
C GLU A 346 4.12 18.01 11.71
N ARG A 347 3.65 17.14 12.62
CA ARG A 347 2.34 17.24 13.27
C ARG A 347 2.31 18.15 14.50
N GLY A 348 3.44 18.76 14.86
CA GLY A 348 3.57 19.60 16.06
C GLY A 348 3.49 18.85 17.39
N VAL A 349 3.52 17.51 17.36
CA VAL A 349 3.58 16.67 18.58
C VAL A 349 4.93 16.83 19.26
N VAL A 350 5.98 17.05 18.46
CA VAL A 350 7.33 17.40 18.90
C VAL A 350 7.65 18.80 18.40
N THR A 351 8.09 19.69 19.29
CA THR A 351 8.55 21.05 18.98
C THR A 351 9.90 21.32 19.65
N VAL A 352 10.62 22.33 19.17
CA VAL A 352 11.92 22.72 19.73
C VAL A 352 11.81 24.12 20.34
N ARG A 353 12.06 24.21 21.66
CA ARG A 353 12.06 25.47 22.43
C ARG A 353 13.18 26.39 21.98
N ALA A 354 13.08 27.68 22.32
CA ALA A 354 14.09 28.69 21.99
C ALA A 354 15.47 28.43 22.64
N ASP A 355 15.52 27.60 23.69
CA ASP A 355 16.79 27.13 24.28
C ASP A 355 17.38 25.90 23.54
N GLY A 356 16.68 25.38 22.52
CA GLY A 356 17.01 24.16 21.78
C GLY A 356 16.53 22.86 22.43
N GLY A 357 15.79 22.94 23.55
CA GLY A 357 15.21 21.79 24.23
C GLY A 357 13.97 21.26 23.51
N ILE A 358 13.86 19.94 23.39
CA ILE A 358 12.68 19.30 22.81
C ILE A 358 11.52 19.36 23.79
N ARG A 359 10.35 19.77 23.30
CA ARG A 359 9.06 19.76 23.99
C ARG A 359 8.11 18.83 23.24
N VAL A 360 7.47 17.94 23.98
CA VAL A 360 6.41 17.06 23.47
C VAL A 360 5.04 17.59 23.92
N SER A 361 3.99 17.38 23.12
CA SER A 361 2.63 17.74 23.51
C SER A 361 2.10 16.81 24.60
N GLU A 362 1.22 17.32 25.48
CA GLU A 362 0.63 16.55 26.59
C GLU A 362 -0.44 15.54 26.12
N SER A 363 -0.70 15.47 24.82
CA SER A 363 -1.73 14.63 24.20
C SER A 363 -1.44 13.11 24.23
N GLY A 364 -0.34 12.69 24.86
CA GLY A 364 0.03 11.30 25.02
C GLY A 364 -0.68 10.67 26.22
N VAL A 365 -1.61 9.75 25.96
CA VAL A 365 -2.25 8.93 27.00
C VAL A 365 -1.15 8.23 27.82
N GLY A 366 -0.95 8.66 29.07
CA GLY A 366 0.04 8.09 29.97
C GLY A 366 -0.11 6.57 30.09
N GLY A 367 0.99 5.82 30.03
CA GLY A 367 1.00 4.36 30.07
C GLY A 367 0.79 3.65 28.72
N SER A 368 0.74 4.39 27.61
CA SER A 368 0.74 3.82 26.26
C SER A 368 2.15 3.74 25.67
N ARG A 369 2.39 2.80 24.75
CA ARG A 369 3.65 2.73 23.97
C ARG A 369 3.97 4.04 23.24
N PHE A 370 2.94 4.80 22.88
CA PHE A 370 3.09 6.12 22.28
C PHE A 370 3.62 7.15 23.30
N GLY A 371 3.08 7.15 24.52
CA GLY A 371 3.58 7.95 25.63
C GLY A 371 5.03 7.60 25.99
N ASP A 372 5.38 6.32 26.05
CA ASP A 372 6.75 5.85 26.29
C ASP A 372 7.72 6.37 25.21
N HIS A 373 7.28 6.34 23.95
CA HIS A 373 8.08 6.85 22.84
C HIS A 373 8.29 8.37 22.91
N LEU A 374 7.27 9.14 23.30
CA LEU A 374 7.41 10.59 23.52
C LEU A 374 8.31 10.92 24.71
N ALA A 375 8.27 10.11 25.78
CA ALA A 375 9.15 10.27 26.93
C ALA A 375 10.64 10.15 26.56
N LEU A 376 10.99 9.33 25.56
CA LEU A 376 12.37 9.20 25.05
C LEU A 376 12.87 10.44 24.31
N LEU A 377 11.97 11.31 23.83
CA LEU A 377 12.30 12.57 23.15
C LEU A 377 12.25 13.76 24.11
N SER A 378 11.41 13.70 25.13
CA SER A 378 11.26 14.75 26.13
C SER A 378 12.58 15.04 26.85
N GLY A 379 12.98 16.31 26.90
CA GLY A 379 14.19 16.75 27.59
C GLY A 379 15.50 16.56 26.80
N LYS A 380 15.48 15.92 25.61
CA LYS A 380 16.62 15.93 24.70
C LYS A 380 16.83 17.31 24.07
N ARG A 381 18.03 17.55 23.52
CA ARG A 381 18.36 18.76 22.76
C ARG A 381 18.31 18.49 21.27
N CYS A 382 17.74 19.42 20.50
CA CYS A 382 17.73 19.32 19.05
C CYS A 382 19.13 19.63 18.49
N GLY A 383 19.72 18.67 17.77
CA GLY A 383 21.06 18.81 17.17
C GLY A 383 21.15 19.80 16.02
N ALA A 384 20.00 20.23 15.47
CA ALA A 384 19.94 21.25 14.43
C ALA A 384 19.69 22.67 14.96
N HIS A 385 19.44 22.85 16.26
CA HIS A 385 19.11 24.16 16.83
C HIS A 385 20.37 25.01 17.06
N ARG A 386 20.49 26.07 16.25
CA ARG A 386 21.52 27.11 16.30
C ARG A 386 20.94 28.47 15.91
N ALA A 387 21.72 29.54 16.06
CA ALA A 387 21.28 30.92 15.81
C ALA A 387 20.67 31.11 14.41
N GLU A 388 21.25 30.47 13.39
CA GLU A 388 20.85 30.59 11.98
C GLU A 388 19.53 29.85 11.67
N THR A 389 19.22 28.81 12.44
CA THR A 389 18.01 27.97 12.26
C THR A 389 16.85 28.43 13.14
N GLU A 390 17.12 29.26 14.16
CA GLU A 390 16.15 29.62 15.20
C GLU A 390 14.94 30.37 14.63
N ARG A 391 15.12 31.18 13.57
CA ARG A 391 14.00 31.83 12.87
C ARG A 391 12.97 30.83 12.34
N TYR A 392 13.42 29.65 11.89
CA TYR A 392 12.54 28.60 11.38
C TYR A 392 11.88 27.82 12.52
N PHE A 393 12.61 27.56 13.61
CA PHE A 393 12.05 26.95 14.81
C PHE A 393 11.04 27.86 15.51
N ALA A 394 11.26 29.18 15.52
CA ALA A 394 10.32 30.17 16.01
C ALA A 394 8.99 30.12 15.25
N TRP A 395 9.07 30.11 13.91
CA TRP A 395 7.89 29.93 13.08
C TRP A 395 7.15 28.61 13.39
N HIS A 396 7.89 27.51 13.52
CA HIS A 396 7.29 26.20 13.82
C HIS A 396 6.58 26.21 15.18
N ARG A 397 7.19 26.81 16.20
CA ARG A 397 6.56 26.99 17.52
C ARG A 397 5.28 27.82 17.44
N GLU A 398 5.30 28.96 16.74
CA GLU A 398 4.12 29.81 16.57
C GLU A 398 2.98 29.04 15.87
N ARG A 399 3.31 28.31 14.80
CA ARG A 399 2.36 27.51 14.01
C ARG A 399 1.59 26.47 14.85
N TRP A 400 2.23 25.95 15.89
CA TRP A 400 1.68 24.89 16.75
C TRP A 400 1.35 25.35 18.19
N SER A 401 1.60 26.61 18.53
CA SER A 401 1.41 27.21 19.86
C SER A 401 -0.02 27.14 20.42
N GLY A 402 -1.03 27.00 19.57
CA GLY A 402 -2.46 26.93 19.97
C GLY A 402 -3.02 25.51 20.12
N ARG A 403 -2.19 24.46 20.05
CA ARG A 403 -2.60 23.05 20.17
C ARG A 403 -1.91 22.31 21.34
N SER A 404 -1.16 23.03 22.16
CA SER A 404 -0.46 22.49 23.33
C SER A 404 -1.36 22.34 24.54
#